data_AF-A0A9N8KVK2-F1
#
_entry.id   AF-A0A9N8KVK2-F1
#
_cell.length_a   1.000
_cell.length_b   1.000
_cell.length_c   1.000
_cell.angle_alpha   90.00
_cell.angle_beta   90.00
_cell.angle_gamma   90.00
#
_symmetry.space_group_name_H-M   'P 1'
#
loop_
_entity.id
_entity.type
_entity.pdbx_description
1 polymer ?
#
loop_
_entity_poly.entity_id
_entity_poly.type
_entity_poly.pdbx_seq_one_letter_code
_entity_poly.pdbx_strand_id
1 'polypeptide(L)'
;MVAPAKKNFNTKHLTKGDPAPSFNGKLTVYNMRFCPYAQRTMLALIAKGIDYELVNIDLTAKPEWFATKSAFTKVPALEVAEGVSIYESLVTVEYLDEAYPQRPLLPKDPVLRAKDKILVEAASPISTAFGKLVWAPDTVTDDIINSFFKALDFVQNELKARGTKFLGGNQPGFADYMIWPWFERLLALDNEKTKMDEQKYKLILAYLKDMLQDPVVSEYMLPSELTREMFNAYKSGSMPKYDQILAKLNNANVPKSDIAMLSTAVSVASHIYTSFQGIQAVRRVLGYVNYSNMAAKSKINFNTKHLKKGDPLPPFTGKLRVYNMRFCPFAQRTILALNAKDIDYEVVNIDLVDKPEWLASKSAFTKVPALEIAEGVSIYESLVTVEYLDEVYPQRPLLPKDPVQKAKDKIIVEASMPLFSTFIKLVKAPEAVTDEVIAAFFKASDFIQNELKDRGTKFLDGDQPGFADYMIWPWFERLITMDDERIKMDEQKYKLLLAYVQDMLQDPVVSEYLISKEVFQTFHNAYKVGEKPNYDLLLQE
;
A
#
# COMPACT_ATOMS: atom_id res chain seq x y z
N MET A 1 -31.77 -23.47 6.78
CA MET A 1 -30.92 -22.93 5.70
C MET A 1 -29.97 -24.04 5.27
N VAL A 2 -29.93 -24.39 3.99
CA VAL A 2 -28.94 -25.33 3.45
C VAL A 2 -27.57 -24.65 3.59
N ALA A 3 -26.58 -25.34 4.18
CA ALA A 3 -25.22 -24.81 4.22
C ALA A 3 -24.78 -24.50 2.77
N PRO A 4 -24.25 -23.30 2.47
CA PRO A 4 -23.82 -22.99 1.12
C PRO A 4 -22.83 -24.06 0.64
N ALA A 5 -22.98 -24.52 -0.60
CA ALA A 5 -22.08 -25.51 -1.17
C ALA A 5 -20.63 -24.98 -1.10
N LYS A 6 -19.69 -25.82 -0.64
CA LYS A 6 -18.29 -25.44 -0.50
C LYS A 6 -17.75 -24.97 -1.87
N LYS A 7 -17.29 -23.72 -1.95
CA LYS A 7 -16.80 -23.13 -3.21
C LYS A 7 -15.54 -23.87 -3.68
N ASN A 8 -15.47 -24.20 -4.97
CA ASN A 8 -14.27 -24.79 -5.55
C ASN A 8 -13.26 -23.69 -5.92
N PHE A 9 -12.19 -23.54 -5.14
CA PHE A 9 -11.13 -22.56 -5.42
C PHE A 9 -10.16 -22.97 -6.54
N ASN A 10 -10.19 -24.24 -6.94
CA ASN A 10 -9.19 -24.87 -7.79
C ASN A 10 -9.74 -25.12 -9.22
N THR A 11 -10.55 -24.20 -9.74
CA THR A 11 -11.00 -24.24 -11.13
C THR A 11 -9.81 -24.07 -12.08
N LYS A 12 -9.96 -24.54 -13.33
CA LYS A 12 -8.97 -24.36 -14.41
C LYS A 12 -8.49 -22.90 -14.46
N HIS A 13 -7.18 -22.71 -14.56
CA HIS A 13 -6.61 -21.40 -14.85
C HIS A 13 -6.79 -21.11 -16.35
N LEU A 14 -7.65 -20.14 -16.69
CA LEU A 14 -7.85 -19.73 -18.07
C LEU A 14 -6.55 -19.16 -18.64
N THR A 15 -6.20 -19.64 -19.82
CA THR A 15 -4.93 -19.36 -20.49
C THR A 15 -5.15 -18.77 -21.88
N LYS A 16 -4.08 -18.48 -22.61
CA LYS A 16 -4.13 -17.97 -23.99
C LYS A 16 -5.08 -18.79 -24.86
N GLY A 17 -6.00 -18.12 -25.55
CA GLY A 17 -7.01 -18.76 -26.41
C GLY A 17 -8.29 -19.25 -25.70
N ASP A 18 -8.32 -19.28 -24.36
CA ASP A 18 -9.59 -19.53 -23.64
C ASP A 18 -10.52 -18.31 -23.75
N PRO A 19 -11.83 -18.50 -23.97
CA PRO A 19 -12.79 -17.40 -24.10
C PRO A 19 -12.99 -16.66 -22.78
N ALA A 20 -13.33 -15.37 -22.87
CA ALA A 20 -13.72 -14.59 -21.70
C ALA A 20 -15.08 -15.10 -21.15
N PRO A 21 -15.19 -15.37 -19.84
CA PRO A 21 -16.48 -15.62 -19.22
C PRO A 21 -17.40 -14.40 -19.37
N SER A 22 -18.66 -14.61 -19.69
CA SER A 22 -19.66 -13.54 -19.68
C SER A 22 -19.97 -13.12 -18.25
N PHE A 23 -20.15 -11.81 -18.05
CA PHE A 23 -20.62 -11.29 -16.76
C PHE A 23 -22.09 -11.67 -16.58
N ASN A 24 -22.43 -12.33 -15.47
CA ASN A 24 -23.77 -12.86 -15.21
C ASN A 24 -24.54 -12.04 -14.15
N GLY A 25 -24.09 -10.82 -13.86
CA GLY A 25 -24.67 -9.94 -12.84
C GLY A 25 -24.13 -10.17 -11.42
N LYS A 26 -23.23 -11.15 -11.24
CA LYS A 26 -22.63 -11.48 -9.95
C LYS A 26 -21.17 -11.01 -9.91
N LEU A 27 -20.75 -10.50 -8.75
CA LEU A 27 -19.36 -10.11 -8.49
C LEU A 27 -18.42 -11.23 -8.95
N THR A 28 -17.49 -10.91 -9.84
CA THR A 28 -16.52 -11.90 -10.36
C THR A 28 -15.13 -11.54 -9.89
N VAL A 29 -14.40 -12.50 -9.31
CA VAL A 29 -12.99 -12.34 -8.94
C VAL A 29 -12.10 -13.08 -9.93
N TYR A 30 -11.23 -12.32 -10.58
CA TYR A 30 -10.11 -12.84 -11.36
C TYR A 30 -8.93 -13.09 -10.43
N ASN A 31 -8.54 -14.35 -10.34
CA ASN A 31 -7.62 -14.87 -9.34
C ASN A 31 -6.47 -15.65 -10.01
N MET A 32 -5.41 -15.91 -9.25
CA MET A 32 -4.50 -17.01 -9.54
C MET A 32 -4.27 -17.71 -8.20
N ARG A 33 -4.53 -19.02 -8.13
CA ARG A 33 -4.72 -19.76 -6.87
C ARG A 33 -3.55 -19.64 -5.89
N PHE A 34 -2.33 -19.47 -6.39
CA PHE A 34 -1.09 -19.34 -5.62
C PHE A 34 -0.62 -17.89 -5.43
N CYS A 35 -1.36 -16.87 -5.90
CA CYS A 35 -0.98 -15.47 -5.78
C CYS A 35 -1.22 -14.94 -4.36
N PRO A 36 -0.19 -14.43 -3.64
CA PRO A 36 -0.38 -13.85 -2.31
C PRO A 36 -1.24 -12.59 -2.34
N TYR A 37 -1.11 -11.78 -3.40
CA TYR A 37 -1.91 -10.56 -3.55
C TYR A 37 -3.38 -10.90 -3.78
N ALA A 38 -3.69 -11.90 -4.60
CA ALA A 38 -5.08 -12.31 -4.83
C ALA A 38 -5.68 -12.99 -3.60
N GLN A 39 -4.86 -13.70 -2.81
CA GLN A 39 -5.29 -14.28 -1.54
C GLN A 39 -5.83 -13.22 -0.56
N ARG A 40 -5.32 -11.97 -0.56
CA ARG A 40 -5.90 -10.89 0.25
C ARG A 40 -7.39 -10.69 -0.02
N THR A 41 -7.74 -10.56 -1.30
CA THR A 41 -9.14 -10.41 -1.76
C THR A 41 -9.97 -11.65 -1.44
N MET A 42 -9.40 -12.84 -1.63
CA MET A 42 -10.10 -14.10 -1.31
C MET A 42 -10.40 -14.23 0.19
N LEU A 43 -9.45 -13.91 1.07
CA LEU A 43 -9.67 -13.90 2.52
C LEU A 43 -10.74 -12.89 2.91
N ALA A 44 -10.76 -11.70 2.32
CA ALA A 44 -11.80 -10.72 2.58
C ALA A 44 -13.19 -11.21 2.12
N LEU A 45 -13.29 -11.79 0.92
CA LEU A 45 -14.55 -12.36 0.40
C LEU A 45 -15.09 -13.48 1.31
N ILE A 46 -14.22 -14.41 1.72
CA ILE A 46 -14.58 -15.54 2.60
C ILE A 46 -14.98 -15.02 3.99
N ALA A 47 -14.17 -14.14 4.60
CA ALA A 47 -14.46 -13.58 5.92
C ALA A 47 -15.83 -12.90 5.94
N LYS A 48 -16.13 -12.13 4.90
CA LYS A 48 -17.37 -11.35 4.80
C LYS A 48 -18.56 -12.17 4.29
N GLY A 49 -18.36 -13.42 3.90
CA GLY A 49 -19.43 -14.29 3.37
C GLY A 49 -20.05 -13.76 2.08
N ILE A 50 -19.26 -13.07 1.25
CA ILE A 50 -19.74 -12.46 0.01
C ILE A 50 -19.88 -13.56 -1.05
N ASP A 51 -20.99 -13.55 -1.79
CA ASP A 51 -21.15 -14.44 -2.94
C ASP A 51 -20.50 -13.84 -4.20
N TYR A 52 -19.79 -14.69 -4.96
CA TYR A 52 -19.00 -14.28 -6.12
C TYR A 52 -18.75 -15.44 -7.08
N GLU A 53 -18.44 -15.13 -8.34
CA GLU A 53 -17.89 -16.07 -9.32
C GLU A 53 -16.37 -16.03 -9.29
N LEU A 54 -15.72 -17.20 -9.39
CA LEU A 54 -14.26 -17.31 -9.37
C LEU A 54 -13.73 -17.68 -10.75
N VAL A 55 -12.83 -16.86 -11.28
CA VAL A 55 -12.12 -17.11 -12.54
C VAL A 55 -10.62 -17.13 -12.26
N ASN A 56 -10.01 -18.31 -12.30
CA ASN A 56 -8.56 -18.43 -12.21
C ASN A 56 -7.91 -18.07 -13.56
N ILE A 57 -6.78 -17.37 -13.52
CA ILE A 57 -6.03 -16.87 -14.69
C ILE A 57 -4.60 -17.44 -14.65
N ASP A 58 -4.15 -18.00 -15.77
CA ASP A 58 -2.76 -18.38 -15.97
C ASP A 58 -1.91 -17.13 -16.23
N LEU A 59 -1.04 -16.77 -15.27
CA LEU A 59 -0.15 -15.62 -15.40
C LEU A 59 1.09 -15.87 -16.26
N THR A 60 1.38 -17.13 -16.59
CA THR A 60 2.50 -17.53 -17.47
C THR A 60 2.13 -17.44 -18.94
N ALA A 61 0.85 -17.59 -19.26
CA ALA A 61 0.27 -17.45 -20.59
C ALA A 61 -1.12 -16.81 -20.49
N LYS A 62 -1.14 -15.49 -20.28
CA LYS A 62 -2.37 -14.74 -19.98
C LYS A 62 -3.34 -14.78 -21.17
N PRO A 63 -4.66 -14.93 -20.93
CA PRO A 63 -5.66 -14.73 -21.96
C PRO A 63 -5.61 -13.31 -22.54
N GLU A 64 -5.81 -13.19 -23.85
CA GLU A 64 -5.74 -11.90 -24.58
C GLU A 64 -6.74 -10.87 -24.04
N TRP A 65 -7.91 -11.32 -23.61
CA TRP A 65 -8.97 -10.46 -23.07
C TRP A 65 -8.69 -9.96 -21.66
N PHE A 66 -7.73 -10.51 -20.93
CA PHE A 66 -7.56 -10.18 -19.50
C PHE A 66 -7.17 -8.71 -19.27
N ALA A 67 -6.51 -8.07 -20.24
CA ALA A 67 -6.20 -6.64 -20.19
C ALA A 67 -7.44 -5.74 -20.10
N THR A 68 -8.60 -6.21 -20.56
CA THR A 68 -9.88 -5.48 -20.44
C THR A 68 -10.48 -5.52 -19.04
N LYS A 69 -10.03 -6.48 -18.21
CA LYS A 69 -10.47 -6.67 -16.81
C LYS A 69 -9.45 -6.14 -15.81
N SER A 70 -8.18 -6.11 -16.20
CA SER A 70 -7.07 -5.53 -15.45
C SER A 70 -6.08 -4.86 -16.40
N ALA A 71 -6.04 -3.52 -16.42
CA ALA A 71 -5.18 -2.77 -17.34
C ALA A 71 -3.67 -3.10 -17.20
N PHE A 72 -3.26 -3.52 -15.99
CA PHE A 72 -1.89 -3.95 -15.71
C PHE A 72 -1.68 -5.46 -15.88
N THR A 73 -2.72 -6.21 -16.27
CA THR A 73 -2.71 -7.67 -16.48
C THR A 73 -2.22 -8.42 -15.23
N LYS A 74 -2.68 -7.98 -14.06
CA LYS A 74 -2.36 -8.55 -12.74
C LYS A 74 -3.64 -9.04 -12.06
N VAL A 75 -3.48 -9.97 -11.14
CA VAL A 75 -4.53 -10.42 -10.21
C VAL A 75 -4.20 -9.93 -8.79
N PRO A 76 -5.17 -9.65 -7.93
CA PRO A 76 -6.61 -9.82 -8.15
C PRO A 76 -7.23 -8.69 -8.99
N ALA A 77 -8.34 -9.00 -9.64
CA ALA A 77 -9.29 -8.01 -10.15
C ALA A 77 -10.72 -8.46 -9.83
N LEU A 78 -11.60 -7.51 -9.54
CA LEU A 78 -13.03 -7.69 -9.30
C LEU A 78 -13.80 -7.07 -10.46
N GLU A 79 -14.62 -7.83 -11.17
CA GLU A 79 -15.65 -7.25 -12.04
C GLU A 79 -16.94 -7.09 -11.23
N VAL A 80 -17.32 -5.83 -10.99
CA VAL A 80 -18.42 -5.44 -10.10
C VAL A 80 -19.70 -5.11 -10.86
N ALA A 81 -19.56 -4.74 -12.13
CA ALA A 81 -20.62 -4.61 -13.11
C ALA A 81 -20.01 -4.90 -14.50
N GLU A 82 -20.83 -5.11 -15.53
CA GLU A 82 -20.35 -5.38 -16.88
C GLU A 82 -19.40 -4.27 -17.35
N GLY A 83 -18.14 -4.62 -17.61
CA GLY A 83 -17.11 -3.66 -18.04
C GLY A 83 -16.55 -2.76 -16.93
N VAL A 84 -16.98 -2.93 -15.67
CA VAL A 84 -16.49 -2.16 -14.52
C VAL A 84 -15.65 -3.08 -13.65
N SER A 85 -14.33 -2.87 -13.69
CA SER A 85 -13.37 -3.65 -12.91
C SER A 85 -12.62 -2.81 -11.89
N ILE A 86 -12.32 -3.42 -10.73
CA ILE A 86 -11.50 -2.87 -9.66
C ILE A 86 -10.32 -3.83 -9.45
N TYR A 87 -9.10 -3.34 -9.47
CA TYR A 87 -7.89 -4.13 -9.28
C TYR A 87 -6.94 -3.44 -8.29
N GLU A 88 -5.81 -4.08 -8.02
CA GLU A 88 -4.93 -3.86 -6.86
C GLU A 88 -5.50 -4.46 -5.56
N SER A 89 -4.68 -5.30 -4.90
CA SER A 89 -5.17 -6.16 -3.81
C SER A 89 -5.70 -5.40 -2.60
N LEU A 90 -5.10 -4.28 -2.23
CA LEU A 90 -5.59 -3.47 -1.10
C LEU A 90 -6.84 -2.69 -1.48
N VAL A 91 -6.88 -2.13 -2.70
CA VAL A 91 -8.05 -1.40 -3.22
C VAL A 91 -9.28 -2.31 -3.33
N THR A 92 -9.11 -3.52 -3.85
CA THR A 92 -10.20 -4.51 -3.93
C THR A 92 -10.73 -4.89 -2.55
N VAL A 93 -9.86 -5.07 -1.55
CA VAL A 93 -10.29 -5.40 -0.18
C VAL A 93 -11.01 -4.24 0.48
N GLU A 94 -10.50 -3.01 0.35
CA GLU A 94 -11.18 -1.82 0.87
C GLU A 94 -12.54 -1.59 0.21
N TYR A 95 -12.62 -1.74 -1.12
CA TYR A 95 -13.90 -1.69 -1.84
C TYR A 95 -14.91 -2.70 -1.28
N LEU A 96 -14.49 -3.96 -1.08
CA LEU A 96 -15.35 -4.98 -0.49
C LEU A 96 -15.77 -4.60 0.92
N ASP A 97 -14.88 -4.01 1.72
CA ASP A 97 -15.17 -3.64 3.09
C ASP A 97 -16.22 -2.51 3.19
N GLU A 98 -16.17 -1.55 2.26
CA GLU A 98 -17.13 -0.46 2.14
C GLU A 98 -18.47 -0.90 1.52
N ALA A 99 -18.44 -1.67 0.42
CA ALA A 99 -19.63 -2.09 -0.30
C ALA A 99 -20.46 -3.15 0.46
N TYR A 100 -19.82 -3.93 1.35
CA TYR A 100 -20.44 -5.01 2.12
C TYR A 100 -20.21 -4.81 3.63
N PRO A 101 -20.95 -3.92 4.31
CA PRO A 101 -20.61 -3.46 5.66
C PRO A 101 -20.92 -4.45 6.80
N GLN A 102 -21.42 -5.66 6.51
CA GLN A 102 -21.96 -6.59 7.52
C GLN A 102 -20.89 -7.11 8.49
N ARG A 103 -19.70 -7.42 8.00
CA ARG A 103 -18.51 -7.79 8.80
C ARG A 103 -17.36 -6.84 8.44
N PRO A 104 -17.21 -5.68 9.11
CA PRO A 104 -16.13 -4.76 8.81
C PRO A 104 -14.78 -5.40 9.18
N LEU A 105 -13.82 -5.32 8.26
CA LEU A 105 -12.45 -5.78 8.46
C LEU A 105 -11.57 -4.64 8.96
N LEU A 106 -11.82 -3.41 8.49
CA LEU A 106 -11.18 -2.21 8.99
C LEU A 106 -11.90 -1.67 10.24
N PRO A 107 -11.17 -1.09 11.20
CA PRO A 107 -11.76 -0.36 12.32
C PRO A 107 -12.64 0.80 11.85
N LYS A 108 -13.70 1.11 12.60
CA LYS A 108 -14.55 2.30 12.37
C LYS A 108 -13.85 3.61 12.78
N ASP A 109 -12.96 3.55 13.75
CA ASP A 109 -12.17 4.69 14.21
C ASP A 109 -11.09 5.04 13.17
N PRO A 110 -11.01 6.29 12.68
CA PRO A 110 -10.05 6.71 11.66
C PRO A 110 -8.59 6.50 12.06
N VAL A 111 -8.23 6.72 13.34
CA VAL A 111 -6.86 6.54 13.81
C VAL A 111 -6.48 5.06 13.83
N LEU A 112 -7.38 4.19 14.32
CA LEU A 112 -7.14 2.75 14.29
C LEU A 112 -7.10 2.21 12.85
N ARG A 113 -7.95 2.73 11.95
CA ARG A 113 -7.90 2.40 10.52
C ARG A 113 -6.57 2.79 9.89
N ALA A 114 -6.09 4.01 10.18
CA ALA A 114 -4.78 4.46 9.73
C ALA A 114 -3.64 3.58 10.27
N LYS A 115 -3.69 3.19 11.55
CA LYS A 115 -2.72 2.26 12.15
C LYS A 115 -2.72 0.89 11.49
N ASP A 116 -3.88 0.35 11.12
CA ASP A 116 -3.96 -0.92 10.38
C ASP A 116 -3.31 -0.81 9.00
N LYS A 117 -3.56 0.28 8.27
CA LYS A 117 -2.92 0.53 6.97
C LYS A 117 -1.41 0.70 7.08
N ILE A 118 -0.94 1.47 8.08
CA ILE A 118 0.48 1.61 8.40
C ILE A 118 1.12 0.26 8.69
N LEU A 119 0.45 -0.61 9.44
CA LEU A 119 0.96 -1.95 9.76
C LEU A 119 1.15 -2.80 8.50
N VAL A 120 0.20 -2.74 7.58
CA VAL A 120 0.31 -3.46 6.30
C VAL A 120 1.51 -2.96 5.48
N GLU A 121 1.72 -1.64 5.42
CA GLU A 121 2.89 -1.06 4.74
C GLU A 121 4.20 -1.39 5.45
N ALA A 122 4.21 -1.33 6.79
CA ALA A 122 5.32 -1.73 7.64
C ALA A 122 5.77 -3.18 7.42
N ALA A 123 4.83 -4.06 7.08
CA ALA A 123 5.08 -5.45 6.80
C ALA A 123 5.60 -5.70 5.37
N SER A 124 5.65 -4.70 4.49
CA SER A 124 6.13 -4.87 3.10
C SER A 124 7.53 -5.48 2.95
N PRO A 125 8.52 -5.31 3.86
CA PRO A 125 9.80 -6.01 3.77
C PRO A 125 9.66 -7.54 3.86
N ILE A 126 8.60 -8.05 4.50
CA ILE A 126 8.29 -9.49 4.56
C ILE A 126 8.01 -10.03 3.16
N SER A 127 7.17 -9.30 2.40
CA SER A 127 6.88 -9.64 1.00
C SER A 127 8.11 -9.53 0.09
N THR A 128 8.97 -8.55 0.35
CA THR A 128 10.21 -8.31 -0.41
C THR A 128 11.21 -9.45 -0.19
N ALA A 129 11.46 -9.83 1.06
CA ALA A 129 12.36 -10.93 1.38
C ALA A 129 11.86 -12.25 0.78
N PHE A 130 10.56 -12.55 0.91
CA PHE A 130 9.94 -13.71 0.27
C PHE A 130 10.17 -13.70 -1.25
N GLY A 131 9.82 -12.61 -1.94
CA GLY A 131 9.96 -12.52 -3.39
C GLY A 131 11.41 -12.69 -3.86
N LYS A 132 12.36 -12.11 -3.12
CA LYS A 132 13.80 -12.25 -3.40
C LYS A 132 14.29 -13.68 -3.20
N LEU A 133 13.90 -14.35 -2.12
CA LEU A 133 14.28 -15.74 -1.85
C LEU A 133 13.73 -16.75 -2.87
N VAL A 134 12.60 -16.44 -3.50
CA VAL A 134 11.97 -17.33 -4.49
C VAL A 134 12.42 -17.01 -5.92
N TRP A 135 12.42 -15.74 -6.33
CA TRP A 135 12.60 -15.36 -7.74
C TRP A 135 13.99 -14.83 -8.08
N ALA A 136 14.77 -14.38 -7.09
CA ALA A 136 16.09 -13.81 -7.32
C ALA A 136 17.02 -14.07 -6.11
N PRO A 137 17.25 -15.34 -5.74
CA PRO A 137 17.94 -15.71 -4.50
C PRO A 137 19.37 -15.15 -4.43
N ASP A 138 20.05 -15.00 -5.56
CA ASP A 138 21.40 -14.43 -5.66
C ASP A 138 21.45 -12.93 -5.35
N THR A 139 20.29 -12.26 -5.32
CA THR A 139 20.18 -10.82 -4.99
C THR A 139 19.80 -10.57 -3.52
N VAL A 140 19.74 -11.62 -2.69
CA VAL A 140 19.42 -11.51 -1.26
C VAL A 140 20.63 -11.02 -0.48
N THR A 141 20.56 -9.80 0.04
CA THR A 141 21.58 -9.15 0.87
C THR A 141 21.21 -9.17 2.36
N ASP A 142 22.18 -8.90 3.23
CA ASP A 142 21.94 -8.75 4.67
C ASP A 142 20.95 -7.61 4.97
N ASP A 143 20.96 -6.53 4.19
CA ASP A 143 20.01 -5.43 4.36
C ASP A 143 18.55 -5.86 4.11
N ILE A 144 18.33 -6.75 3.14
CA ILE A 144 17.00 -7.31 2.88
C ILE A 144 16.54 -8.15 4.09
N ILE A 145 17.42 -9.00 4.62
CA ILE A 145 17.12 -9.85 5.77
C ILE A 145 16.95 -9.03 7.07
N ASN A 146 17.78 -8.00 7.27
CA ASN A 146 17.64 -7.07 8.38
C ASN A 146 16.32 -6.30 8.31
N SER A 147 15.91 -5.88 7.11
CA SER A 147 14.62 -5.22 6.90
C SER A 147 13.43 -6.15 7.16
N PHE A 148 13.55 -7.43 6.79
CA PHE A 148 12.60 -8.47 7.14
C PHE A 148 12.42 -8.58 8.66
N PHE A 149 13.51 -8.72 9.42
CA PHE A 149 13.41 -8.83 10.88
C PHE A 149 12.93 -7.55 11.56
N LYS A 150 13.26 -6.36 11.02
CA LYS A 150 12.67 -5.10 11.50
C LYS A 150 11.16 -5.05 11.29
N ALA A 151 10.67 -5.56 10.17
CA ALA A 151 9.23 -5.67 9.92
C ALA A 151 8.55 -6.67 10.88
N LEU A 152 9.19 -7.81 11.17
CA LEU A 152 8.70 -8.74 12.19
C LEU A 152 8.66 -8.12 13.59
N ASP A 153 9.73 -7.41 13.99
CA ASP A 153 9.80 -6.70 15.26
C ASP A 153 8.67 -5.65 15.36
N PHE A 154 8.38 -4.93 14.26
CA PHE A 154 7.26 -3.98 14.20
C PHE A 154 5.90 -4.68 14.39
N VAL A 155 5.61 -5.74 13.62
CA VAL A 155 4.34 -6.49 13.73
C VAL A 155 4.16 -7.09 15.12
N GLN A 156 5.22 -7.66 15.69
CA GLN A 156 5.20 -8.23 17.04
C GLN A 156 4.94 -7.15 18.11
N ASN A 157 5.56 -5.97 17.98
CA ASN A 157 5.35 -4.87 18.91
C ASN A 157 3.92 -4.31 18.82
N GLU A 158 3.35 -4.22 17.62
CA GLU A 158 1.95 -3.85 17.42
C GLU A 158 1.00 -4.87 18.05
N LEU A 159 1.23 -6.16 17.83
CA LEU A 159 0.43 -7.23 18.45
C LEU A 159 0.52 -7.17 19.99
N LYS A 160 1.71 -6.94 20.53
CA LYS A 160 1.94 -6.77 21.97
C LYS A 160 1.22 -5.54 22.53
N ALA A 161 1.29 -4.41 21.82
CA ALA A 161 0.67 -3.15 22.24
C ALA A 161 -0.86 -3.22 22.23
N ARG A 162 -1.44 -3.91 21.23
CA ARG A 162 -2.88 -4.20 21.16
C ARG A 162 -3.30 -5.19 22.25
N GLY A 163 -2.43 -6.16 22.55
CA GLY A 163 -2.64 -7.15 23.60
C GLY A 163 -3.89 -7.99 23.36
N THR A 164 -4.16 -8.29 22.10
CA THR A 164 -5.29 -9.09 21.62
C THR A 164 -4.78 -10.35 20.93
N LYS A 165 -5.67 -11.30 20.64
CA LYS A 165 -5.32 -12.56 19.99
C LYS A 165 -4.80 -12.34 18.56
N PHE A 166 -5.49 -11.50 17.81
CA PHE A 166 -5.14 -11.05 16.46
C PHE A 166 -4.95 -9.53 16.45
N LEU A 167 -4.34 -8.97 15.41
CA LEU A 167 -4.23 -7.52 15.24
C LEU A 167 -5.62 -6.88 15.18
N GLY A 168 -6.59 -7.54 14.54
CA GLY A 168 -8.01 -7.15 14.49
C GLY A 168 -8.79 -7.36 15.79
N GLY A 169 -8.16 -7.88 16.85
CA GLY A 169 -8.79 -8.11 18.15
C GLY A 169 -9.03 -9.59 18.44
N ASN A 170 -10.29 -9.97 18.67
CA ASN A 170 -10.67 -11.36 18.99
C ASN A 170 -10.81 -12.26 17.74
N GLN A 171 -10.94 -11.64 16.57
CA GLN A 171 -10.95 -12.31 15.26
C GLN A 171 -9.97 -11.57 14.34
N PRO A 172 -9.42 -12.23 13.31
CA PRO A 172 -8.57 -11.55 12.36
C PRO A 172 -9.36 -10.48 11.59
N GLY A 173 -8.75 -9.30 11.42
CA GLY A 173 -9.28 -8.16 10.69
C GLY A 173 -8.46 -7.86 9.43
N PHE A 174 -8.55 -6.63 8.94
CA PHE A 174 -7.84 -6.18 7.74
C PHE A 174 -6.34 -6.41 7.85
N ALA A 175 -5.70 -5.89 8.90
CA ALA A 175 -4.25 -5.99 9.07
C ALA A 175 -3.77 -7.45 9.05
N ASP A 176 -4.49 -8.35 9.72
CA ASP A 176 -4.16 -9.78 9.76
C ASP A 176 -4.25 -10.43 8.37
N TYR A 177 -5.40 -10.31 7.71
CA TYR A 177 -5.62 -10.94 6.40
C TYR A 177 -4.76 -10.33 5.30
N MET A 178 -4.36 -9.05 5.43
CA MET A 178 -3.52 -8.39 4.43
C MET A 178 -2.05 -8.81 4.52
N ILE A 179 -1.54 -9.20 5.68
CA ILE A 179 -0.14 -9.66 5.85
C ILE A 179 -0.01 -11.20 5.84
N TRP A 180 -1.09 -11.91 6.16
CA TRP A 180 -1.13 -13.37 6.23
C TRP A 180 -0.55 -14.11 5.01
N PRO A 181 -0.87 -13.72 3.75
CA PRO A 181 -0.42 -14.49 2.58
C PRO A 181 1.10 -14.68 2.50
N TRP A 182 1.89 -13.75 3.04
CA TRP A 182 3.35 -13.90 3.07
C TRP A 182 3.84 -14.76 4.22
N PHE A 183 3.19 -14.71 5.38
CA PHE A 183 3.50 -15.64 6.47
C PHE A 183 3.23 -17.08 6.07
N GLU A 184 2.07 -17.37 5.46
CA GLU A 184 1.75 -18.72 4.94
C GLU A 184 2.85 -19.23 4.00
N ARG A 185 3.30 -18.36 3.07
CA ARG A 185 4.34 -18.72 2.09
C ARG A 185 5.73 -18.86 2.69
N LEU A 186 6.07 -18.07 3.71
CA LEU A 186 7.33 -18.19 4.42
C LEU A 186 7.41 -19.49 5.21
N LEU A 187 6.31 -19.89 5.85
CA LEU A 187 6.20 -21.19 6.52
C LEU A 187 6.36 -22.35 5.50
N ALA A 188 5.74 -22.23 4.32
CA ALA A 188 5.94 -23.20 3.26
C ALA A 188 7.36 -23.18 2.69
N LEU A 189 7.99 -22.01 2.55
CA LEU A 189 9.34 -21.88 1.99
C LEU A 189 10.41 -22.51 2.89
N ASP A 190 10.24 -22.42 4.22
CA ASP A 190 11.12 -23.00 5.24
C ASP A 190 12.62 -22.69 4.98
N ASN A 191 12.96 -21.40 4.97
CA ASN A 191 14.31 -20.92 4.67
C ASN A 191 15.05 -20.46 5.92
N GLU A 192 16.30 -20.93 6.09
CA GLU A 192 17.16 -20.60 7.24
C GLU A 192 17.40 -19.08 7.40
N LYS A 193 17.47 -18.30 6.31
CA LYS A 193 17.67 -16.83 6.38
C LYS A 193 16.49 -16.09 7.03
N THR A 194 15.30 -16.68 7.01
CA THR A 194 14.07 -16.11 7.57
C THR A 194 13.60 -16.83 8.83
N LYS A 195 14.41 -17.72 9.37
CA LYS A 195 14.08 -18.52 10.55
C LYS A 195 13.91 -17.60 11.76
N MET A 196 12.78 -17.74 12.42
CA MET A 196 12.42 -16.97 13.61
C MET A 196 12.95 -17.67 14.85
N ASP A 197 13.79 -17.00 15.63
CA ASP A 197 14.17 -17.45 16.97
C ASP A 197 12.94 -17.60 17.88
N GLU A 198 12.75 -18.80 18.46
CA GLU A 198 11.55 -19.14 19.21
C GLU A 198 11.35 -18.28 20.47
N GLN A 199 12.44 -17.81 21.10
CA GLN A 199 12.37 -16.98 22.30
C GLN A 199 12.05 -15.53 21.96
N LYS A 200 12.75 -14.94 20.98
CA LYS A 200 12.56 -13.56 20.52
C LYS A 200 11.18 -13.36 19.88
N TYR A 201 10.73 -14.33 19.08
CA TYR A 201 9.52 -14.22 18.26
C TYR A 201 8.36 -15.07 18.78
N LYS A 202 8.36 -15.43 20.07
CA LYS A 202 7.31 -16.24 20.69
C LYS A 202 5.89 -15.74 20.42
N LEU A 203 5.68 -14.41 20.48
CA LEU A 203 4.35 -13.82 20.31
C LEU A 203 3.87 -13.93 18.86
N ILE A 204 4.71 -13.60 17.89
CA ILE A 204 4.34 -13.74 16.48
C ILE A 204 4.17 -15.22 16.10
N LEU A 205 5.00 -16.13 16.60
CA LEU A 205 4.85 -17.58 16.37
C LEU A 205 3.50 -18.12 16.91
N ALA A 206 3.07 -17.66 18.10
CA ALA A 206 1.75 -17.99 18.63
C ALA A 206 0.62 -17.43 17.74
N TYR A 207 0.75 -16.19 17.28
CA TYR A 207 -0.18 -15.57 16.34
C TYR A 207 -0.27 -16.34 15.00
N LEU A 208 0.85 -16.79 14.44
CA LEU A 208 0.85 -17.60 13.22
C LEU A 208 0.11 -18.92 13.41
N LYS A 209 0.30 -19.57 14.56
CA LYS A 209 -0.43 -20.80 14.92
C LYS A 209 -1.93 -20.55 15.04
N ASP A 210 -2.33 -19.41 15.59
CA ASP A 210 -3.74 -19.02 15.69
C ASP A 210 -4.34 -18.68 14.32
N MET A 211 -3.60 -18.02 13.45
CA MET A 211 -4.03 -17.72 12.08
C MET A 211 -4.19 -18.98 11.23
N LEU A 212 -3.30 -19.99 11.37
CA LEU A 212 -3.47 -21.29 10.69
C LEU A 212 -4.77 -22.01 11.08
N GLN A 213 -5.31 -21.72 12.26
CA GLN A 213 -6.56 -22.30 12.77
C GLN A 213 -7.80 -21.44 12.47
N ASP A 214 -7.61 -20.23 11.94
CA ASP A 214 -8.73 -19.37 11.56
C ASP A 214 -9.54 -20.04 10.42
N PRO A 215 -10.88 -20.09 10.51
CA PRO A 215 -11.70 -20.75 9.51
C PRO A 215 -11.59 -20.10 8.12
N VAL A 216 -11.37 -18.79 8.03
CA VAL A 216 -11.22 -18.08 6.74
C VAL A 216 -9.90 -18.46 6.08
N VAL A 217 -8.81 -18.45 6.86
CA VAL A 217 -7.48 -18.87 6.39
C VAL A 217 -7.51 -20.33 5.95
N SER A 218 -7.96 -21.23 6.82
CA SER A 218 -7.96 -22.67 6.56
C SER A 218 -8.85 -23.08 5.39
N GLU A 219 -9.91 -22.33 5.09
CA GLU A 219 -10.77 -22.56 3.93
C GLU A 219 -10.03 -22.36 2.60
N TYR A 220 -9.13 -21.38 2.51
CA TYR A 220 -8.39 -21.04 1.28
C TYR A 220 -6.94 -21.55 1.26
N MET A 221 -6.41 -22.08 2.36
CA MET A 221 -5.03 -22.56 2.44
C MET A 221 -4.77 -23.73 1.47
N LEU A 222 -3.52 -23.86 1.02
CA LEU A 222 -3.01 -25.04 0.31
C LEU A 222 -2.00 -25.80 1.18
N PRO A 223 -1.86 -27.12 1.02
CA PRO A 223 -0.74 -27.87 1.60
C PRO A 223 0.61 -27.27 1.16
N SER A 224 1.55 -27.15 2.10
CA SER A 224 2.86 -26.53 1.85
C SER A 224 3.65 -27.20 0.73
N GLU A 225 3.48 -28.52 0.50
CA GLU A 225 4.17 -29.24 -0.56
C GLU A 225 3.82 -28.70 -1.96
N LEU A 226 2.55 -28.35 -2.19
CA LEU A 226 2.11 -27.79 -3.47
C LEU A 226 2.66 -26.37 -3.68
N THR A 227 2.69 -25.59 -2.61
CA THR A 227 3.28 -24.25 -2.61
C THR A 227 4.80 -24.31 -2.86
N ARG A 228 5.51 -25.28 -2.25
CA ARG A 228 6.94 -25.53 -2.48
C ARG A 228 7.22 -25.96 -3.91
N GLU A 229 6.41 -26.84 -4.48
CA GLU A 229 6.56 -27.25 -5.89
C GLU A 229 6.46 -26.05 -6.83
N MET A 230 5.52 -25.14 -6.57
CA MET A 230 5.39 -23.90 -7.32
C MET A 230 6.65 -23.02 -7.19
N PHE A 231 7.21 -22.87 -5.99
CA PHE A 231 8.46 -22.12 -5.79
C PHE A 231 9.65 -22.77 -6.49
N ASN A 232 9.74 -24.09 -6.47
CA ASN A 232 10.84 -24.83 -7.09
C ASN A 232 10.82 -24.69 -8.61
N ALA A 233 9.64 -24.65 -9.24
CA ALA A 233 9.51 -24.37 -10.67
C ALA A 233 10.12 -23.01 -11.04
N TYR A 234 9.82 -21.96 -10.27
CA TYR A 234 10.44 -20.64 -10.50
C TYR A 234 11.96 -20.66 -10.30
N LYS A 235 12.44 -21.32 -9.23
CA LYS A 235 13.89 -21.42 -8.95
C LYS A 235 14.65 -22.18 -10.03
N SER A 236 14.01 -23.15 -10.70
CA SER A 236 14.61 -23.88 -11.82
C SER A 236 14.51 -23.16 -13.16
N GLY A 237 14.06 -21.90 -13.19
CA GLY A 237 13.82 -21.13 -14.41
C GLY A 237 12.65 -21.65 -15.26
N SER A 238 11.83 -22.53 -14.70
CA SER A 238 10.66 -23.11 -15.37
C SER A 238 9.39 -22.35 -15.02
N MET A 239 8.43 -22.33 -15.94
CA MET A 239 7.11 -21.76 -15.66
C MET A 239 6.24 -22.77 -14.91
N PRO A 240 5.64 -22.41 -13.75
CA PRO A 240 4.81 -23.32 -12.98
C PRO A 240 3.56 -23.72 -13.76
N LYS A 241 3.19 -25.00 -13.67
CA LYS A 241 1.96 -25.56 -14.26
C LYS A 241 0.87 -25.63 -13.20
N TYR A 242 0.18 -24.51 -12.97
CA TYR A 242 -0.75 -24.34 -11.83
C TYR A 242 -1.75 -25.49 -11.69
N ASP A 243 -2.46 -25.84 -12.76
CA ASP A 243 -3.49 -26.88 -12.73
C ASP A 243 -2.93 -28.29 -12.51
N GLN A 244 -1.71 -28.57 -12.98
CA GLN A 244 -1.05 -29.87 -12.74
C GLN A 244 -0.63 -30.02 -11.28
N ILE A 245 -0.16 -28.94 -10.65
CA ILE A 245 0.15 -28.91 -9.23
C ILE A 245 -1.13 -29.10 -8.42
N LEU A 246 -2.20 -28.37 -8.75
CA LEU A 246 -3.49 -28.45 -8.05
C LEU A 246 -4.20 -29.80 -8.21
N ALA A 247 -4.03 -30.49 -9.35
CA ALA A 247 -4.60 -31.83 -9.56
C ALA A 247 -4.14 -32.84 -8.51
N LYS A 248 -2.98 -32.62 -7.87
CA LYS A 248 -2.44 -33.48 -6.81
C LYS A 248 -3.23 -33.39 -5.50
N LEU A 249 -4.08 -32.37 -5.31
CA LEU A 249 -4.97 -32.27 -4.13
C LEU A 249 -5.93 -33.46 -4.00
N ASN A 250 -6.25 -34.12 -5.11
CA ASN A 250 -7.13 -35.29 -5.14
C ASN A 250 -6.38 -36.60 -4.82
N ASN A 251 -5.07 -36.57 -4.62
CA ASN A 251 -4.27 -37.74 -4.26
C ASN A 251 -4.19 -37.91 -2.74
N ALA A 252 -4.42 -39.12 -2.23
CA ALA A 252 -4.48 -39.45 -0.81
C ALA A 252 -3.19 -39.20 0.01
N ASN A 253 -2.09 -38.82 -0.64
CA ASN A 253 -0.75 -38.70 -0.03
C ASN A 253 -0.33 -37.24 0.28
N VAL A 254 -1.16 -36.23 0.01
CA VAL A 254 -0.85 -34.83 0.38
C VAL A 254 -1.39 -34.55 1.79
N PRO A 255 -0.55 -34.21 2.79
CA PRO A 255 -1.00 -33.91 4.14
C PRO A 255 -2.05 -32.79 4.16
N LYS A 256 -3.10 -32.95 4.95
CA LYS A 256 -4.21 -31.98 5.02
C LYS A 256 -3.93 -30.73 5.86
N SER A 257 -2.81 -30.67 6.62
CA SER A 257 -2.51 -29.52 7.47
C SER A 257 -1.03 -29.40 7.83
N ASP A 258 -0.48 -28.20 7.67
CA ASP A 258 0.89 -27.83 8.03
C ASP A 258 1.06 -27.45 9.51
N ILE A 259 0.05 -27.69 10.36
CA ILE A 259 0.06 -27.36 11.80
C ILE A 259 1.27 -28.00 12.51
N ALA A 260 1.79 -29.12 12.00
CA ALA A 260 2.95 -29.81 12.53
C ALA A 260 4.29 -29.07 12.30
N MET A 261 4.38 -28.09 11.40
CA MET A 261 5.63 -27.37 11.10
C MET A 261 5.97 -26.27 12.11
N LEU A 262 5.02 -25.81 12.91
CA LEU A 262 5.28 -24.98 14.09
C LEU A 262 5.46 -25.92 15.28
N SER A 263 6.71 -26.08 15.75
CA SER A 263 7.12 -27.07 16.78
C SER A 263 6.18 -27.11 18.00
N THR A 264 6.07 -28.30 18.62
CA THR A 264 5.19 -28.64 19.75
C THR A 264 5.45 -27.91 21.08
N ALA A 265 6.21 -26.80 21.10
CA ALA A 265 6.72 -26.19 22.33
C ALA A 265 6.09 -24.84 22.73
N VAL A 266 4.87 -24.51 22.26
CA VAL A 266 4.10 -23.41 22.85
C VAL A 266 2.86 -23.98 23.53
N SER A 267 3.02 -24.32 24.81
CA SER A 267 1.89 -24.57 25.72
C SER A 267 0.93 -23.40 25.62
N VAL A 268 -0.35 -23.73 25.42
CA VAL A 268 -1.48 -22.79 25.39
C VAL A 268 -1.65 -22.21 26.79
N ALA A 269 -0.78 -21.28 27.17
CA ALA A 269 -1.04 -20.41 28.30
C ALA A 269 -2.05 -19.36 27.81
N SER A 270 -3.31 -19.56 28.19
CA SER A 270 -4.43 -18.66 28.00
C SER A 270 -3.97 -17.20 28.00
N HIS A 271 -4.16 -16.51 26.88
CA HIS A 271 -3.96 -15.06 26.77
C HIS A 271 -5.00 -14.34 27.63
N ILE A 272 -4.82 -14.36 28.95
CA ILE A 272 -5.42 -13.41 29.89
C ILE A 272 -4.26 -12.56 30.41
N TYR A 273 -3.78 -11.66 29.55
CA TYR A 273 -3.10 -10.46 30.03
C TYR A 273 -4.01 -9.30 29.69
N THR A 274 -4.64 -8.74 30.72
CA THR A 274 -5.50 -7.56 30.65
C THR A 274 -4.73 -6.37 30.07
N SER A 275 -4.87 -6.16 28.76
CA SER A 275 -4.34 -5.00 28.01
C SER A 275 -5.30 -3.79 28.07
N PHE A 276 -5.95 -3.60 29.21
CA PHE A 276 -6.78 -2.41 29.43
C PHE A 276 -5.98 -1.11 29.27
N GLN A 277 -4.66 -1.12 29.51
CA GLN A 277 -3.80 0.07 29.50
C GLN A 277 -3.52 0.64 28.07
N GLY A 278 -3.21 -0.22 27.08
CA GLY A 278 -2.83 0.24 25.73
C GLY A 278 -4.01 0.78 24.93
N ILE A 279 -5.15 0.08 24.98
CA ILE A 279 -6.41 0.52 24.37
C ILE A 279 -6.97 1.75 25.11
N GLN A 280 -6.83 1.84 26.44
CA GLN A 280 -7.24 3.04 27.18
C GLN A 280 -6.36 4.26 26.86
N ALA A 281 -5.05 4.10 26.65
CA ALA A 281 -4.19 5.22 26.29
C ALA A 281 -4.59 5.82 24.94
N VAL A 282 -4.81 4.97 23.93
CA VAL A 282 -5.31 5.41 22.61
C VAL A 282 -6.72 6.00 22.72
N ARG A 283 -7.67 5.33 23.38
CA ARG A 283 -9.04 5.86 23.59
C ARG A 283 -9.07 7.15 24.42
N ARG A 284 -8.19 7.32 25.41
CA ARG A 284 -8.07 8.55 26.20
C ARG A 284 -7.59 9.70 25.32
N VAL A 285 -6.54 9.51 24.52
CA VAL A 285 -6.05 10.55 23.60
C VAL A 285 -7.13 10.92 22.58
N LEU A 286 -7.84 9.93 22.01
CA LEU A 286 -8.91 10.15 21.04
C LEU A 286 -10.12 10.90 21.59
N GLY A 287 -10.44 10.76 22.89
CA GLY A 287 -11.49 11.53 23.54
C GLY A 287 -11.20 13.03 23.67
N TYR A 288 -9.94 13.45 23.48
CA TYR A 288 -9.50 14.85 23.58
C TYR A 288 -9.21 15.52 22.23
N VAL A 289 -9.13 14.78 21.11
CA VAL A 289 -8.87 15.41 19.81
C VAL A 289 -10.16 16.07 19.31
N ASN A 290 -10.28 17.37 19.57
CA ASN A 290 -11.40 18.16 19.09
C ASN A 290 -11.21 18.48 17.59
N TYR A 291 -11.72 17.60 16.73
CA TYR A 291 -11.72 17.77 15.27
C TYR A 291 -12.58 18.94 14.76
N SER A 292 -13.35 19.60 15.64
CA SER A 292 -14.24 20.71 15.28
C SER A 292 -13.61 22.10 15.39
N ASN A 293 -12.36 22.22 15.87
CA ASN A 293 -11.65 23.48 15.86
C ASN A 293 -11.19 23.83 14.44
N MET A 294 -12.14 24.30 13.63
CA MET A 294 -11.89 25.03 12.39
C MET A 294 -11.40 26.45 12.73
N ALA A 295 -10.24 26.54 13.39
CA ALA A 295 -9.54 27.82 13.46
C ALA A 295 -9.17 28.24 12.04
N ALA A 296 -9.32 29.53 11.71
CA ALA A 296 -8.93 30.03 10.40
C ALA A 296 -7.45 29.69 10.13
N LYS A 297 -7.16 29.12 8.95
CA LYS A 297 -5.81 28.72 8.53
C LYS A 297 -4.85 29.88 8.72
N SER A 298 -3.86 29.69 9.60
CA SER A 298 -2.80 30.68 9.79
C SER A 298 -1.84 30.67 8.59
N LYS A 299 -1.16 31.78 8.30
CA LYS A 299 -0.15 31.82 7.23
C LYS A 299 0.96 30.82 7.56
N ILE A 300 1.13 29.79 6.73
CA ILE A 300 2.08 28.71 6.97
C ILE A 300 3.43 29.07 6.34
N ASN A 301 4.51 28.94 7.10
CA ASN A 301 5.86 28.97 6.54
C ASN A 301 6.28 27.54 6.14
N PHE A 302 6.29 27.23 4.85
CA PHE A 302 6.72 25.93 4.33
C PHE A 302 8.23 25.72 4.33
N ASN A 303 9.00 26.80 4.44
CA ASN A 303 10.45 26.81 4.27
C ASN A 303 11.12 27.08 5.64
N THR A 304 10.71 26.38 6.69
CA THR A 304 11.46 26.38 7.95
C THR A 304 12.74 25.56 7.81
N LYS A 305 13.75 25.84 8.65
CA LYS A 305 15.00 25.07 8.73
C LYS A 305 14.70 23.56 8.78
N HIS A 306 15.41 22.77 7.99
CA HIS A 306 15.35 21.32 8.09
C HIS A 306 16.11 20.86 9.34
N LEU A 307 15.38 20.36 10.35
CA LEU A 307 15.97 19.84 11.57
C LEU A 307 16.79 18.60 11.28
N LYS A 308 17.99 18.54 11.84
CA LYS A 308 18.96 17.47 11.64
C LYS A 308 19.43 16.87 12.97
N LYS A 309 20.31 15.88 12.90
CA LYS A 309 20.97 15.27 14.06
C LYS A 309 21.46 16.34 15.05
N GLY A 310 21.09 16.18 16.32
CA GLY A 310 21.40 17.13 17.39
C GLY A 310 20.42 18.30 17.56
N ASP A 311 19.55 18.58 16.57
CA ASP A 311 18.48 19.57 16.77
C ASP A 311 17.37 18.99 17.68
N PRO A 312 16.85 19.76 18.66
CA PRO A 312 15.83 19.27 19.57
C PRO A 312 14.47 19.10 18.85
N LEU A 313 13.68 18.13 19.31
CA LEU A 313 12.28 17.99 18.91
C LEU A 313 11.48 19.21 19.40
N PRO A 314 10.83 19.98 18.51
CA PRO A 314 9.95 21.07 18.95
C PRO A 314 8.79 20.52 19.80
N PRO A 315 8.44 21.17 20.93
CA PRO A 315 7.32 20.72 21.76
C PRO A 315 6.01 20.76 20.98
N PHE A 316 5.09 19.82 21.24
CA PHE A 316 3.79 19.80 20.56
C PHE A 316 2.94 20.99 21.03
N THR A 317 2.36 21.74 20.09
CA THR A 317 1.65 23.00 20.36
C THR A 317 0.14 22.83 20.50
N GLY A 318 -0.36 21.60 20.33
CA GLY A 318 -1.79 21.32 20.20
C GLY A 318 -2.33 21.49 18.77
N LYS A 319 -1.55 22.09 17.87
CA LYS A 319 -1.87 22.15 16.43
C LYS A 319 -1.48 20.85 15.74
N LEU A 320 -2.20 20.51 14.68
CA LEU A 320 -1.79 19.47 13.75
C LEU A 320 -0.40 19.78 13.21
N ARG A 321 0.52 18.83 13.26
CA ARG A 321 1.90 19.03 12.80
C ARG A 321 2.27 18.04 11.72
N VAL A 322 2.84 18.55 10.63
CA VAL A 322 3.44 17.72 9.57
C VAL A 322 4.95 17.72 9.73
N TYR A 323 5.52 16.56 10.01
CA TYR A 323 6.94 16.30 9.78
C TYR A 323 7.16 16.11 8.28
N ASN A 324 7.91 17.05 7.70
CA ASN A 324 8.01 17.27 6.27
C ASN A 324 9.47 17.26 5.81
N MET A 325 9.70 17.16 4.51
CA MET A 325 10.92 17.62 3.87
C MET A 325 10.48 18.36 2.62
N ARG A 326 10.89 19.62 2.44
CA ARG A 326 10.30 20.58 1.47
C ARG A 326 10.25 20.06 0.03
N PHE A 327 11.20 19.21 -0.35
CA PHE A 327 11.33 18.62 -1.68
C PHE A 327 10.76 17.21 -1.80
N CYS A 328 10.23 16.63 -0.72
CA CYS A 328 9.72 15.26 -0.71
C CYS A 328 8.36 15.18 -1.41
N PRO A 329 8.24 14.44 -2.53
CA PRO A 329 6.96 14.31 -3.24
C PRO A 329 5.89 13.58 -2.43
N PHE A 330 6.29 12.63 -1.59
CA PHE A 330 5.34 11.93 -0.72
C PHE A 330 4.80 12.85 0.36
N ALA A 331 5.63 13.72 0.95
CA ALA A 331 5.16 14.66 1.97
C ALA A 331 4.28 15.77 1.38
N GLN A 332 4.58 16.16 0.13
CA GLN A 332 3.74 17.08 -0.63
C GLN A 332 2.29 16.60 -0.77
N ARG A 333 2.03 15.29 -0.90
CA ARG A 333 0.65 14.75 -0.90
C ARG A 333 -0.15 15.20 0.32
N THR A 334 0.45 15.08 1.50
CA THR A 334 -0.18 15.50 2.77
C THR A 334 -0.37 17.01 2.83
N ILE A 335 0.61 17.79 2.35
CA ILE A 335 0.51 19.25 2.28
C ILE A 335 -0.63 19.69 1.36
N LEU A 336 -0.73 19.14 0.16
CA LEU A 336 -1.81 19.47 -0.79
C LEU A 336 -3.18 19.15 -0.20
N ALA A 337 -3.33 18.00 0.46
CA ALA A 337 -4.58 17.64 1.11
C ALA A 337 -4.95 18.61 2.24
N LEU A 338 -3.99 19.02 3.08
CA LEU A 338 -4.22 19.99 4.14
C LEU A 338 -4.62 21.37 3.58
N ASN A 339 -3.93 21.82 2.53
CA ASN A 339 -4.21 23.08 1.85
C ASN A 339 -5.59 23.07 1.18
N ALA A 340 -5.92 22.03 0.42
CA ALA A 340 -7.21 21.92 -0.27
C ALA A 340 -8.41 21.86 0.69
N LYS A 341 -8.18 21.33 1.89
CA LYS A 341 -9.21 21.21 2.94
C LYS A 341 -9.23 22.40 3.89
N ASP A 342 -8.37 23.39 3.68
CA ASP A 342 -8.23 24.59 4.52
C ASP A 342 -8.06 24.26 6.01
N ILE A 343 -7.19 23.30 6.32
CA ILE A 343 -6.91 22.85 7.69
C ILE A 343 -5.78 23.71 8.28
N ASP A 344 -5.90 24.16 9.53
CA ASP A 344 -4.79 24.81 10.24
C ASP A 344 -3.77 23.77 10.73
N TYR A 345 -2.51 23.95 10.35
CA TYR A 345 -1.42 23.05 10.72
C TYR A 345 -0.07 23.79 10.75
N GLU A 346 0.93 23.15 11.34
CA GLU A 346 2.31 23.61 11.33
C GLU A 346 3.24 22.60 10.63
N VAL A 347 4.35 23.10 10.11
CA VAL A 347 5.35 22.32 9.37
C VAL A 347 6.66 22.26 10.15
N VAL A 348 7.16 21.05 10.36
CA VAL A 348 8.52 20.79 10.86
C VAL A 348 9.30 20.07 9.77
N ASN A 349 10.20 20.80 9.12
CA ASN A 349 11.05 20.25 8.07
C ASN A 349 12.18 19.40 8.67
N ILE A 350 12.56 18.32 7.97
CA ILE A 350 13.51 17.29 8.44
C ILE A 350 14.59 17.05 7.38
N ASP A 351 15.85 17.09 7.80
CA ASP A 351 16.98 16.63 6.99
C ASP A 351 16.93 15.09 6.92
N LEU A 352 16.78 14.54 5.70
CA LEU A 352 16.66 13.08 5.50
C LEU A 352 18.00 12.36 5.31
N VAL A 353 19.11 13.11 5.26
CA VAL A 353 20.47 12.55 5.24
C VAL A 353 20.98 12.42 6.67
N ASP A 354 21.02 13.53 7.41
CA ASP A 354 21.44 13.59 8.82
C ASP A 354 20.21 13.68 9.74
N LYS A 355 19.41 12.61 9.75
CA LYS A 355 18.12 12.58 10.44
C LYS A 355 18.25 12.87 11.94
N PRO A 356 17.33 13.65 12.54
CA PRO A 356 17.25 13.78 14.00
C PRO A 356 17.04 12.43 14.69
N GLU A 357 17.70 12.20 15.83
CA GLU A 357 17.60 10.93 16.56
C GLU A 357 16.17 10.59 17.00
N TRP A 358 15.36 11.63 17.25
CA TRP A 358 13.99 11.49 17.71
C TRP A 358 12.98 11.18 16.59
N LEU A 359 13.36 11.22 15.31
CA LEU A 359 12.41 11.02 14.20
C LEU A 359 11.70 9.65 14.26
N ALA A 360 12.40 8.62 14.74
CA ALA A 360 11.83 7.27 14.91
C ALA A 360 10.63 7.24 15.87
N SER A 361 10.53 8.18 16.81
CA SER A 361 9.38 8.31 17.73
C SER A 361 8.13 8.88 17.04
N LYS A 362 8.28 9.51 15.88
CA LYS A 362 7.21 10.16 15.12
C LYS A 362 6.85 9.41 13.84
N SER A 363 7.82 8.71 13.26
CA SER A 363 7.65 7.79 12.14
C SER A 363 8.58 6.59 12.36
N ALA A 364 8.01 5.40 12.56
CA ALA A 364 8.79 4.19 12.82
C ALA A 364 9.84 3.89 11.74
N PHE A 365 9.55 4.24 10.47
CA PHE A 365 10.48 4.04 9.34
C PHE A 365 11.45 5.20 9.11
N THR A 366 11.46 6.21 9.97
CA THR A 366 12.28 7.42 9.82
C THR A 366 12.10 8.10 8.44
N LYS A 367 10.86 8.13 7.96
CA LYS A 367 10.44 8.73 6.69
C LYS A 367 9.51 9.93 6.96
N VAL A 368 9.25 10.70 5.92
CA VAL A 368 8.24 11.76 5.88
C VAL A 368 7.30 11.51 4.70
N PRO A 369 6.01 11.86 4.78
CA PRO A 369 5.37 12.63 5.85
C PRO A 369 5.07 11.80 7.10
N ALA A 370 5.01 12.49 8.24
CA ALA A 370 4.31 12.02 9.43
C ALA A 370 3.45 13.16 9.99
N LEU A 371 2.21 12.86 10.32
CA LEU A 371 1.18 13.77 10.81
C LEU A 371 0.98 13.52 12.31
N GLU A 372 1.47 14.41 13.16
CA GLU A 372 1.24 14.36 14.61
C GLU A 372 -0.11 15.03 14.92
N ILE A 373 -1.07 14.21 15.34
CA ILE A 373 -2.47 14.58 15.56
C ILE A 373 -2.77 14.87 17.04
N ALA A 374 -1.92 14.37 17.94
CA ALA A 374 -1.90 14.63 19.37
C ALA A 374 -0.50 14.34 19.88
N GLU A 375 -0.15 14.80 21.08
CA GLU A 375 1.18 14.58 21.66
C GLU A 375 1.52 13.08 21.70
N GLY A 376 2.56 12.69 20.96
CA GLY A 376 3.01 11.30 20.89
C GLY A 376 2.15 10.38 20.01
N VAL A 377 1.17 10.92 19.27
CA VAL A 377 0.35 10.16 18.33
C VAL A 377 0.54 10.69 16.92
N SER A 378 1.24 9.90 16.11
CA SER A 378 1.50 10.21 14.70
C SER A 378 0.87 9.19 13.76
N ILE A 379 0.40 9.68 12.62
CA ILE A 379 -0.01 8.90 11.45
C ILE A 379 1.04 9.16 10.36
N TYR A 380 1.58 8.12 9.75
CA TYR A 380 2.59 8.22 8.70
C TYR A 380 2.21 7.35 7.51
N GLU A 381 3.01 7.42 6.45
CA GLU A 381 2.67 7.01 5.07
C GLU A 381 1.73 7.99 4.37
N SER A 382 2.18 8.53 3.24
CA SER A 382 1.55 9.69 2.58
C SER A 382 0.09 9.51 2.15
N LEU A 383 -0.31 8.30 1.72
CA LEU A 383 -1.69 8.04 1.36
C LEU A 383 -2.56 7.85 2.60
N VAL A 384 -2.01 7.21 3.65
CA VAL A 384 -2.72 7.00 4.91
C VAL A 384 -2.99 8.32 5.64
N THR A 385 -2.02 9.25 5.63
CA THR A 385 -2.23 10.59 6.20
C THR A 385 -3.33 11.36 5.47
N VAL A 386 -3.36 11.28 4.13
CA VAL A 386 -4.37 11.98 3.32
C VAL A 386 -5.75 11.37 3.50
N GLU A 387 -5.88 10.04 3.48
CA GLU A 387 -7.16 9.36 3.76
C GLU A 387 -7.67 9.68 5.16
N TYR A 388 -6.79 9.66 6.17
CA TYR A 388 -7.16 10.05 7.53
C TYR A 388 -7.69 11.48 7.60
N LEU A 389 -7.01 12.43 6.96
CA LEU A 389 -7.46 13.81 6.89
C LEU A 389 -8.83 13.92 6.21
N ASP A 390 -9.04 13.15 5.13
CA ASP A 390 -10.28 13.21 4.36
C ASP A 390 -11.50 12.67 5.13
N GLU A 391 -11.28 11.63 5.93
CA GLU A 391 -12.31 11.06 6.81
C GLU A 391 -12.65 11.97 7.99
N VAL A 392 -11.64 12.60 8.60
CA VAL A 392 -11.79 13.37 9.84
C VAL A 392 -12.30 14.79 9.59
N TYR A 393 -11.95 15.37 8.45
CA TYR A 393 -12.30 16.75 8.07
C TYR A 393 -13.21 16.74 6.83
N PRO A 394 -14.54 16.56 6.97
CA PRO A 394 -15.43 16.29 5.84
C PRO A 394 -15.83 17.52 5.00
N GLN A 395 -15.37 18.73 5.34
CA GLN A 395 -15.84 19.99 4.72
C GLN A 395 -15.57 20.09 3.22
N ARG A 396 -14.42 19.59 2.76
CA ARG A 396 -14.05 19.46 1.35
C ARG A 396 -13.57 18.03 1.10
N PRO A 397 -14.46 17.09 0.76
CA PRO A 397 -14.05 15.71 0.51
C PRO A 397 -13.14 15.68 -0.73
N LEU A 398 -12.02 14.98 -0.63
CA LEU A 398 -11.08 14.74 -1.72
C LEU A 398 -11.39 13.39 -2.38
N LEU A 399 -11.80 12.39 -1.60
CA LEU A 399 -12.25 11.11 -2.10
C LEU A 399 -13.77 11.12 -2.40
N PRO A 400 -14.21 10.43 -3.45
CA PRO A 400 -15.61 10.16 -3.72
C PRO A 400 -16.27 9.36 -2.60
N LYS A 401 -17.58 9.56 -2.42
CA LYS A 401 -18.40 8.74 -1.53
C LYS A 401 -18.76 7.39 -2.13
N ASP A 402 -18.89 7.32 -3.47
CA ASP A 402 -19.17 6.08 -4.17
C ASP A 402 -17.96 5.14 -4.10
N PRO A 403 -18.11 3.90 -3.59
CA PRO A 403 -16.97 2.99 -3.41
C PRO A 403 -16.27 2.59 -4.71
N VAL A 404 -17.01 2.50 -5.83
CA VAL A 404 -16.41 2.17 -7.14
C VAL A 404 -15.53 3.32 -7.61
N GLN A 405 -16.04 4.55 -7.55
CA GLN A 405 -15.31 5.74 -7.96
C GLN A 405 -14.09 5.98 -7.06
N LYS A 406 -14.24 5.80 -5.74
CA LYS A 406 -13.13 5.85 -4.79
C LYS A 406 -12.04 4.82 -5.12
N ALA A 407 -12.44 3.59 -5.48
CA ALA A 407 -11.51 2.55 -5.89
C ALA A 407 -10.78 2.89 -7.19
N LYS A 408 -11.48 3.50 -8.18
CA LYS A 408 -10.87 3.98 -9.42
C LYS A 408 -9.83 5.07 -9.17
N ASP A 409 -10.09 6.00 -8.25
CA ASP A 409 -9.12 7.04 -7.89
C ASP A 409 -7.85 6.44 -7.29
N LYS A 410 -7.99 5.47 -6.38
CA LYS A 410 -6.84 4.73 -5.82
C LYS A 410 -6.07 3.96 -6.88
N ILE A 411 -6.76 3.35 -7.85
CA ILE A 411 -6.13 2.69 -9.00
C ILE A 411 -5.29 3.67 -9.83
N ILE A 412 -5.77 4.89 -10.06
CA ILE A 412 -5.00 5.92 -10.78
C ILE A 412 -3.72 6.29 -10.01
N VAL A 413 -3.81 6.39 -8.69
CA VAL A 413 -2.64 6.67 -7.85
C VAL A 413 -1.60 5.55 -7.92
N GLU A 414 -2.03 4.28 -7.88
CA GLU A 414 -1.13 3.14 -8.06
C GLU A 414 -0.55 3.07 -9.47
N ALA A 415 -1.37 3.35 -10.49
CA ALA A 415 -0.98 3.42 -11.89
C ALA A 415 0.11 4.47 -12.16
N SER A 416 0.22 5.50 -11.31
CA SER A 416 1.19 6.58 -11.47
C SER A 416 2.62 6.21 -11.02
N MET A 417 2.82 5.04 -10.38
CA MET A 417 4.13 4.66 -9.83
C MET A 417 5.29 4.54 -10.84
N PRO A 418 5.08 4.16 -12.11
CA PRO A 418 6.12 4.25 -13.12
C PRO A 418 6.62 5.69 -13.37
N LEU A 419 5.77 6.71 -13.18
CA LEU A 419 6.19 8.12 -13.29
C LEU A 419 7.23 8.46 -12.21
N PHE A 420 6.93 8.09 -10.96
CA PHE A 420 7.84 8.23 -9.83
C PHE A 420 9.15 7.45 -10.03
N SER A 421 9.04 6.17 -10.41
CA SER A 421 10.21 5.29 -10.60
C SER A 421 11.16 5.85 -11.66
N THR A 422 10.60 6.38 -12.75
CA THR A 422 11.37 6.99 -13.84
C THR A 422 12.07 8.25 -13.36
N PHE A 423 11.36 9.15 -12.68
CA PHE A 423 11.94 10.35 -12.08
C PHE A 423 13.12 10.02 -11.14
N ILE A 424 12.95 9.06 -10.22
CA ILE A 424 14.02 8.69 -9.28
C ILE A 424 15.25 8.15 -10.00
N LYS A 425 15.07 7.32 -11.03
CA LYS A 425 16.19 6.80 -11.82
C LYS A 425 16.89 7.93 -12.58
N LEU A 426 16.14 8.84 -13.22
CA LEU A 426 16.71 10.02 -13.89
C LEU A 426 17.55 10.91 -12.97
N VAL A 427 17.23 10.95 -11.67
CA VAL A 427 17.98 11.74 -10.69
C VAL A 427 19.14 10.97 -10.06
N LYS A 428 18.98 9.68 -9.75
CA LYS A 428 19.92 8.93 -8.91
C LYS A 428 20.75 7.87 -9.64
N ALA A 429 20.25 7.37 -10.77
CA ALA A 429 20.88 6.32 -11.56
C ALA A 429 20.43 6.43 -13.03
N PRO A 430 20.83 7.49 -13.76
CA PRO A 430 20.35 7.76 -15.13
C PRO A 430 20.63 6.62 -16.11
N GLU A 431 21.65 5.82 -15.86
CA GLU A 431 22.05 4.61 -16.58
C GLU A 431 21.07 3.43 -16.37
N ALA A 432 20.30 3.43 -15.28
CA ALA A 432 19.29 2.42 -14.99
C ALA A 432 17.93 2.71 -15.66
N VAL A 433 17.84 3.75 -16.48
CA VAL A 433 16.66 4.08 -17.28
C VAL A 433 16.70 3.30 -18.59
N THR A 434 16.12 2.10 -18.58
CA THR A 434 16.02 1.19 -19.73
C THR A 434 14.76 1.44 -20.56
N ASP A 435 14.67 0.84 -21.75
CA ASP A 435 13.46 0.89 -22.59
C ASP A 435 12.22 0.38 -21.87
N GLU A 436 12.37 -0.60 -20.98
CA GLU A 436 11.26 -1.11 -20.15
C GLU A 436 10.75 -0.06 -19.16
N VAL A 437 11.65 0.75 -18.59
CA VAL A 437 11.29 1.86 -17.69
C VAL A 437 10.54 2.93 -18.47
N ILE A 438 11.02 3.28 -19.66
CA ILE A 438 10.36 4.26 -20.55
C ILE A 438 9.00 3.74 -21.04
N ALA A 439 8.90 2.47 -21.41
CA ALA A 439 7.63 1.86 -21.79
C ALA A 439 6.62 1.87 -20.63
N ALA A 440 7.07 1.61 -19.40
CA ALA A 440 6.23 1.70 -18.21
C ALA A 440 5.78 3.14 -17.91
N PHE A 441 6.66 4.13 -18.11
CA PHE A 441 6.34 5.56 -18.00
C PHE A 441 5.23 5.97 -18.97
N PHE A 442 5.37 5.63 -20.25
CA PHE A 442 4.35 5.98 -21.25
C PHE A 442 3.07 5.18 -21.09
N LYS A 443 3.13 3.91 -20.64
CA LYS A 443 1.94 3.14 -20.29
C LYS A 443 1.15 3.79 -19.15
N ALA A 444 1.83 4.28 -18.10
CA ALA A 444 1.19 5.02 -17.02
C ALA A 444 0.58 6.35 -17.51
N SER A 445 1.29 7.07 -18.38
CA SER A 445 0.81 8.32 -18.97
C SER A 445 -0.42 8.10 -19.86
N ASP A 446 -0.41 7.05 -20.68
CA ASP A 446 -1.55 6.63 -21.51
C ASP A 446 -2.76 6.26 -20.64
N PHE A 447 -2.54 5.53 -19.55
CA PHE A 447 -3.61 5.18 -18.60
C PHE A 447 -4.25 6.41 -17.97
N ILE A 448 -3.44 7.33 -17.41
CA ILE A 448 -3.95 8.56 -16.76
C ILE A 448 -4.69 9.45 -17.77
N GLN A 449 -4.17 9.59 -18.99
CA GLN A 449 -4.84 10.35 -20.03
C GLN A 449 -6.19 9.74 -20.44
N ASN A 450 -6.27 8.41 -20.54
CA ASN A 450 -7.53 7.74 -20.85
C ASN A 450 -8.55 7.93 -19.73
N GLU A 451 -8.13 7.88 -18.46
CA GLU A 451 -9.01 8.18 -17.33
C GLU A 451 -9.52 9.63 -17.36
N LEU A 452 -8.66 10.62 -17.65
CA LEU A 452 -9.10 12.01 -17.88
C LEU A 452 -10.14 12.11 -19.00
N LYS A 453 -9.89 11.42 -20.12
CA LYS A 453 -10.77 11.42 -21.29
C LYS A 453 -12.13 10.79 -20.98
N ASP A 454 -12.13 9.63 -20.34
CA ASP A 454 -13.34 8.85 -20.06
C ASP A 454 -14.20 9.54 -18.99
N ARG A 455 -13.58 10.25 -18.04
CA ARG A 455 -14.29 11.10 -17.08
C ARG A 455 -14.85 12.36 -17.71
N GLY A 456 -14.18 12.90 -18.73
CA GLY A 456 -14.66 14.06 -19.50
C GLY A 456 -14.68 15.36 -18.69
N THR A 457 -13.94 15.42 -17.60
CA THR A 457 -13.86 16.55 -16.65
C THR A 457 -12.53 17.29 -16.79
N LYS A 458 -12.43 18.47 -16.17
CA LYS A 458 -11.21 19.29 -16.20
C LYS A 458 -10.04 18.61 -15.48
N PHE A 459 -10.29 18.13 -14.26
CA PHE A 459 -9.37 17.34 -13.45
C PHE A 459 -9.91 15.91 -13.33
N LEU A 460 -9.13 14.97 -12.82
CA LEU A 460 -9.57 13.59 -12.61
C LEU A 460 -10.80 13.55 -11.70
N ASP A 461 -10.87 14.39 -10.67
CA ASP A 461 -12.00 14.37 -9.72
C ASP A 461 -13.06 15.46 -9.98
N GLY A 462 -13.10 16.01 -11.19
CA GLY A 462 -14.16 16.91 -11.64
C GLY A 462 -13.69 18.30 -12.06
N ASP A 463 -14.43 19.33 -11.66
CA ASP A 463 -14.13 20.73 -11.97
C ASP A 463 -13.02 21.33 -11.07
N GLN A 464 -12.72 20.66 -9.97
CA GLN A 464 -11.65 21.01 -9.04
C GLN A 464 -10.80 19.75 -8.78
N PRO A 465 -9.49 19.89 -8.52
CA PRO A 465 -8.66 18.73 -8.21
C PRO A 465 -9.12 18.05 -6.91
N GLY A 466 -9.05 16.72 -6.89
CA GLY A 466 -9.38 15.88 -5.74
C GLY A 466 -8.24 14.98 -5.31
N PHE A 467 -8.57 13.84 -4.71
CA PHE A 467 -7.58 12.87 -4.25
C PHE A 467 -6.71 12.37 -5.39
N ALA A 468 -7.29 11.90 -6.50
CA ALA A 468 -6.51 11.33 -7.60
C ALA A 468 -5.52 12.36 -8.15
N ASP A 469 -5.95 13.60 -8.31
CA ASP A 469 -5.15 14.71 -8.82
C ASP A 469 -3.98 15.05 -7.89
N TYR A 470 -4.27 15.38 -6.63
CA TYR A 470 -3.24 15.79 -5.65
C TYR A 470 -2.27 14.66 -5.30
N MET A 471 -2.68 13.39 -5.40
CA MET A 471 -1.81 12.25 -5.10
C MET A 471 -0.83 11.92 -6.23
N ILE A 472 -1.13 12.28 -7.47
CA ILE A 472 -0.21 12.07 -8.62
C ILE A 472 0.56 13.34 -9.00
N TRP A 473 0.04 14.52 -8.65
CA TRP A 473 0.64 15.82 -8.95
C TRP A 473 2.14 15.93 -8.59
N PRO A 474 2.61 15.48 -7.42
CA PRO A 474 4.03 15.61 -7.07
C PRO A 474 4.99 14.98 -8.07
N TRP A 475 4.55 13.96 -8.83
CA TRP A 475 5.35 13.35 -9.88
C TRP A 475 5.43 14.26 -11.11
N PHE A 476 4.29 14.80 -11.56
CA PHE A 476 4.23 15.70 -12.70
C PHE A 476 5.05 16.97 -12.45
N GLU A 477 4.91 17.61 -11.29
CA GLU A 477 5.70 18.80 -10.94
C GLU A 477 7.20 18.56 -11.06
N ARG A 478 7.68 17.39 -10.67
CA ARG A 478 9.11 17.04 -10.76
C ARG A 478 9.50 16.70 -12.19
N LEU A 479 8.68 15.92 -12.89
CA LEU A 479 8.95 15.48 -14.26
C LEU A 479 9.03 16.64 -15.25
N ILE A 480 8.19 17.66 -15.13
CA ILE A 480 8.25 18.85 -16.01
C ILE A 480 9.53 19.68 -15.83
N THR A 481 10.29 19.46 -14.75
CA THR A 481 11.60 20.10 -14.53
C THR A 481 12.76 19.31 -15.11
N MET A 482 12.52 18.08 -15.59
CA MET A 482 13.54 17.21 -16.16
C MET A 482 13.72 17.50 -17.66
N ASP A 483 14.92 17.95 -18.02
CA ASP A 483 15.33 18.14 -19.41
C ASP A 483 15.91 16.81 -19.96
N ASP A 484 15.05 15.81 -20.20
CA ASP A 484 15.45 14.49 -20.74
C ASP A 484 14.52 14.04 -21.88
N GLU A 485 15.08 13.90 -23.09
CA GLU A 485 14.32 13.57 -24.31
C GLU A 485 13.64 12.20 -24.25
N ARG A 486 14.09 11.26 -23.40
CA ARG A 486 13.50 9.91 -23.30
C ARG A 486 12.08 9.90 -22.72
N ILE A 487 11.73 10.92 -21.94
CA ILE A 487 10.42 11.06 -21.29
C ILE A 487 9.57 12.19 -21.90
N LYS A 488 10.04 12.80 -22.97
CA LYS A 488 9.35 13.89 -23.66
C LYS A 488 8.02 13.40 -24.21
N MET A 489 6.94 14.05 -23.80
CA MET A 489 5.59 13.73 -24.26
C MET A 489 5.33 14.39 -25.61
N ASP A 490 4.87 13.61 -26.59
CA ASP A 490 4.37 14.12 -27.86
C ASP A 490 3.13 15.01 -27.64
N GLU A 491 3.17 16.26 -28.11
CA GLU A 491 2.15 17.26 -27.83
C GLU A 491 0.78 16.92 -28.44
N GLN A 492 0.76 16.16 -29.55
CA GLN A 492 -0.49 15.74 -30.19
C GLN A 492 -1.12 14.55 -29.46
N LYS A 493 -0.31 13.53 -29.15
CA LYS A 493 -0.73 12.33 -28.42
C LYS A 493 -1.16 12.65 -27.00
N TYR A 494 -0.42 13.50 -26.30
CA TYR A 494 -0.64 13.82 -24.88
C TYR A 494 -1.32 15.18 -24.64
N LYS A 495 -2.00 15.73 -25.65
CA LYS A 495 -2.64 17.06 -25.57
C LYS A 495 -3.51 17.23 -24.32
N LEU A 496 -4.32 16.23 -23.97
CA LEU A 496 -5.22 16.29 -22.81
C LEU A 496 -4.43 16.25 -21.50
N LEU A 497 -3.45 15.35 -21.40
CA LEU A 497 -2.62 15.23 -20.21
C LEU A 497 -1.77 16.49 -19.98
N LEU A 498 -1.22 17.07 -21.05
CA LEU A 498 -0.44 18.31 -20.97
C LEU A 498 -1.32 19.51 -20.58
N ALA A 499 -2.56 19.60 -21.10
CA ALA A 499 -3.52 20.61 -20.66
C ALA A 499 -3.86 20.47 -19.17
N TYR A 500 -4.12 19.23 -18.71
CA TYR A 500 -4.33 18.92 -17.30
C TYR A 500 -3.15 19.36 -16.42
N VAL A 501 -1.91 19.13 -16.85
CA VAL A 501 -0.72 19.59 -16.12
C VAL A 501 -0.68 21.12 -16.03
N GLN A 502 -1.04 21.84 -17.09
CA GLN A 502 -1.12 23.30 -17.06
C GLN A 502 -2.23 23.82 -16.13
N ASP A 503 -3.37 23.14 -16.12
CA ASP A 503 -4.47 23.46 -15.21
C ASP A 503 -4.10 23.22 -13.74
N MET A 504 -3.37 22.13 -13.45
CA MET A 504 -2.86 21.85 -12.11
C MET A 504 -1.81 22.86 -11.66
N LEU A 505 -0.94 23.36 -12.55
CA LEU A 505 0.00 24.44 -12.21
C LEU A 505 -0.71 25.74 -11.77
N GLN A 506 -1.92 25.97 -12.27
CA GLN A 506 -2.74 27.15 -11.97
C GLN A 506 -3.67 26.94 -10.77
N ASP A 507 -3.80 25.72 -10.27
CA ASP A 507 -4.60 25.43 -9.07
C ASP A 507 -4.01 26.17 -7.85
N PRO A 508 -4.81 26.94 -7.09
CA PRO A 508 -4.32 27.70 -5.95
C PRO A 508 -3.60 26.85 -4.90
N VAL A 509 -4.08 25.63 -4.64
CA VAL A 509 -3.51 24.71 -3.63
C VAL A 509 -2.13 24.22 -4.06
N VAL A 510 -1.98 23.87 -5.34
CA VAL A 510 -0.69 23.55 -5.95
C VAL A 510 0.24 24.76 -5.88
N SER A 511 -0.22 25.91 -6.38
CA SER A 511 0.59 27.14 -6.50
C SER A 511 1.17 27.63 -5.17
N GLU A 512 0.42 27.44 -4.06
CA GLU A 512 0.83 27.80 -2.71
C GLU A 512 2.09 27.02 -2.25
N TYR A 513 2.34 25.83 -2.80
CA TYR A 513 3.46 24.95 -2.42
C TYR A 513 4.48 24.68 -3.53
N LEU A 514 4.31 25.25 -4.73
CA LEU A 514 5.20 25.05 -5.86
C LEU A 514 6.67 25.40 -5.52
N ILE A 515 7.59 24.72 -6.20
CA ILE A 515 9.01 25.07 -6.22
C ILE A 515 9.39 25.39 -7.67
N SER A 516 10.15 26.47 -7.88
CA SER A 516 10.65 26.84 -9.20
C SER A 516 11.53 25.74 -9.82
N LYS A 517 11.53 25.64 -11.15
CA LYS A 517 12.35 24.69 -11.92
C LYS A 517 13.83 24.76 -11.50
N GLU A 518 14.38 25.96 -11.37
CA GLU A 518 15.79 26.21 -11.07
C GLU A 518 16.16 25.61 -9.71
N VAL A 519 15.37 25.88 -8.68
CA VAL A 519 15.58 25.35 -7.33
C VAL A 519 15.46 23.82 -7.31
N PHE A 520 14.49 23.24 -8.01
CA PHE A 520 14.42 21.77 -8.14
C PHE A 520 15.64 21.20 -8.84
N GLN A 521 16.12 21.82 -9.91
CA GLN A 521 17.30 21.38 -10.63
C GLN A 521 18.55 21.47 -9.75
N THR A 522 18.73 22.56 -8.99
CA THR A 522 19.81 22.69 -8.00
C THR A 522 19.74 21.57 -6.96
N PHE A 523 18.57 21.33 -6.37
CA PHE A 523 18.36 20.29 -5.37
C PHE A 523 18.66 18.88 -5.92
N HIS A 524 18.12 18.54 -7.11
CA HIS A 524 18.32 17.23 -7.72
C HIS A 524 19.75 17.02 -8.24
N ASN A 525 20.44 18.08 -8.67
CA ASN A 525 21.81 17.97 -9.15
C ASN A 525 22.76 17.45 -8.07
N ALA A 526 22.56 17.82 -6.80
CA ALA A 526 23.36 17.29 -5.69
C ALA A 526 23.34 15.75 -5.66
N TYR A 527 22.19 15.11 -5.89
CA TYR A 527 22.13 13.64 -5.97
C TYR A 527 22.88 13.08 -7.19
N LYS A 528 22.83 13.76 -8.34
CA LYS A 528 23.51 13.31 -9.57
C LYS A 528 25.03 13.31 -9.42
N VAL A 529 25.58 14.29 -8.70
CA VAL A 529 27.02 14.41 -8.47
C VAL A 529 27.51 13.71 -7.19
N GLY A 530 26.61 13.02 -6.48
CA GLY A 530 26.94 12.30 -5.23
C GLY A 530 27.19 13.22 -4.03
N GLU A 531 26.75 14.47 -4.08
CA GLU A 531 26.87 15.45 -3.00
C GLU A 531 25.68 15.38 -2.05
N LYS A 532 25.87 15.89 -0.82
CA LYS A 532 24.78 16.06 0.13
C LYS A 532 23.84 17.16 -0.39
N PRO A 533 22.53 16.90 -0.56
CA PRO A 533 21.58 17.94 -0.97
C PRO A 533 21.48 19.05 0.08
N ASN A 534 21.44 20.30 -0.38
CA ASN A 534 21.08 21.44 0.46
C ASN A 534 19.55 21.54 0.56
N TYR A 535 19.00 21.29 1.74
CA TYR A 535 17.55 21.39 1.98
C TYR A 535 17.08 22.83 2.27
N ASP A 536 17.99 23.77 2.48
CA ASP A 536 17.69 25.12 2.94
C ASP A 536 17.79 26.16 1.80
N LEU A 537 17.71 25.72 0.54
CA LEU A 537 17.75 26.56 -0.67
C LEU A 537 16.66 27.64 -0.73
N LEU A 538 15.58 27.48 0.05
CA LEU A 538 14.41 28.37 0.09
C LEU A 538 14.27 29.10 1.43
N LEU A 539 15.24 29.00 2.33
CA LEU A 539 15.26 29.83 3.54
C LEU A 539 15.35 31.30 3.10
N GLN A 540 14.46 32.14 3.62
CA GLN A 540 14.60 33.58 3.51
C GLN A 540 15.70 34.02 4.49
N GLU A 541 16.60 34.91 4.05
CA GLU A 541 17.60 35.54 4.92
C GLU A 541 16.98 36.32 6.08
#